data_AF-A0A8J4UFC4-F1
#
_entry.id   AF-A0A8J4UFC4-F1
#
_cell.length_a   1.000
_cell.length_b   1.000
_cell.length_c   1.000
_cell.angle_alpha   90.00
_cell.angle_beta   90.00
_cell.angle_gamma   90.00
#
_symmetry.space_group_name_H-M   'P 1'
#
loop_
_entity.id
_entity.type
_entity.pdbx_description
1 polymer ?
#
loop_
_entity_poly.entity_id
_entity_poly.type
_entity_poly.pdbx_seq_one_letter_code
_entity_poly.pdbx_strand_id
1 'polypeptide(L)'
;LNGRIIYSLVDSADGAFSINPFSGVVILEKPLDREIQDSYRVRVQAADQTGAVSSLSTQVDLIVMVLDVNDNPPVFQKQDYAVTVPEDVAVGTELLRVFASSEDIGINAEIYYSIIAGNELGKFYIDKTL
;
A
#
# COMPACT_ATOMS: atom_id res chain seq x y z
N LEU A 1 27.95 -30.08 25.67
CA LEU A 1 27.89 -28.59 25.67
C LEU A 1 26.74 -28.21 24.75
N ASN A 2 25.63 -27.69 25.29
CA ASN A 2 24.49 -27.31 24.44
C ASN A 2 24.79 -25.90 23.90
N GLY A 3 25.02 -25.78 22.59
CA GLY A 3 25.32 -24.49 21.96
C GLY A 3 24.13 -23.53 22.09
N ARG A 4 24.40 -22.27 22.46
CA ARG A 4 23.39 -21.20 22.45
C ARG A 4 23.18 -20.75 21.00
N ILE A 5 21.94 -20.65 20.54
CA ILE A 5 21.63 -20.11 19.21
C ILE A 5 21.56 -18.59 19.27
N ILE A 6 22.19 -17.94 18.29
CA ILE A 6 22.16 -16.49 18.07
C ILE A 6 21.51 -16.21 16.72
N TYR A 7 20.54 -15.29 16.73
CA TYR A 7 19.86 -14.83 15.53
C TYR A 7 20.48 -13.53 15.00
N SER A 8 20.55 -13.40 13.68
CA SER A 8 20.95 -12.16 13.01
C SER A 8 20.22 -12.01 11.68
N LEU A 9 20.17 -10.78 11.16
CA LEU A 9 19.71 -10.53 9.79
C LEU A 9 20.93 -10.44 8.88
N VAL A 10 20.93 -11.25 7.83
CA VAL A 10 21.91 -11.17 6.72
C VAL A 10 21.54 -10.02 5.79
N ASP A 11 20.23 -9.78 5.65
CA ASP A 11 19.65 -8.65 4.93
C ASP A 11 18.54 -8.06 5.81
N SER A 12 18.69 -6.80 6.19
CA SER A 12 17.75 -6.05 7.02
C SER A 12 16.75 -5.22 6.22
N ALA A 13 16.77 -5.36 4.88
CA ALA A 13 16.01 -4.56 3.93
C ALA A 13 16.21 -3.06 4.17
N ASP A 14 17.45 -2.59 3.94
CA ASP A 14 17.87 -1.20 4.16
C ASP A 14 17.65 -0.68 5.59
N GLY A 15 17.71 -1.59 6.57
CA GLY A 15 17.50 -1.29 7.98
C GLY A 15 16.05 -0.99 8.33
N ALA A 16 15.08 -1.46 7.55
CA ALA A 16 13.67 -1.46 7.92
C ALA A 16 13.39 -2.42 9.09
N PHE A 17 14.18 -3.48 9.22
CA PHE A 17 13.99 -4.51 10.25
C PHE A 17 15.25 -4.74 11.08
N SER A 18 15.05 -5.05 12.36
CA SER A 18 16.06 -5.61 13.26
C SER A 18 15.61 -6.95 13.83
N ILE A 19 16.52 -7.72 14.41
CA ILE A 19 16.19 -8.97 15.10
C ILE A 19 16.86 -9.02 16.47
N ASN A 20 16.11 -9.42 17.48
CA ASN A 20 16.67 -9.67 18.80
C ASN A 20 17.52 -10.95 18.75
N PRO A 21 18.83 -10.89 19.09
CA PRO A 21 19.75 -12.01 18.88
C PRO A 21 19.48 -13.22 19.76
N PHE A 22 18.69 -13.08 20.83
CA PHE A 22 18.43 -14.14 21.80
C PHE A 22 17.02 -14.73 21.71
N SER A 23 16.04 -13.92 21.30
CA SER A 23 14.65 -14.36 21.16
C SER A 23 14.22 -14.61 19.72
N GLY A 24 14.94 -14.05 18.74
CA GLY A 24 14.56 -14.12 17.33
C GLY A 24 13.39 -13.21 16.94
N VAL A 25 12.91 -12.36 17.86
CA VAL A 25 11.84 -11.39 17.56
C VAL A 25 12.35 -10.37 16.56
N VAL A 26 11.68 -10.28 15.41
CA VAL A 26 11.93 -9.26 14.39
C VAL A 26 11.12 -8.01 14.72
N ILE A 27 11.76 -6.84 14.66
CA ILE A 27 11.17 -5.54 15.02
C ILE A 27 11.25 -4.63 13.79
N LEU A 28 10.19 -3.85 13.59
CA LEU A 28 10.15 -2.79 12.59
C LEU A 28 10.84 -1.54 13.13
N GLU A 29 11.84 -1.05 12.41
CA GLU A 29 12.67 0.10 12.82
C GLU A 29 12.29 1.40 12.09
N LYS A 30 11.58 1.29 10.96
CA LYS A 30 11.17 2.42 10.12
C LYS A 30 9.71 2.27 9.70
N PRO A 31 8.97 3.37 9.49
CA PRO A 31 7.65 3.28 8.90
C PRO A 31 7.75 2.60 7.52
N LEU A 32 6.72 1.83 7.20
CA LEU A 32 6.54 1.22 5.88
C LEU A 32 5.46 1.99 5.14
N ASP A 33 5.59 2.03 3.82
CA ASP A 33 4.67 2.67 2.90
C ASP A 33 4.46 1.70 1.74
N ARG A 34 3.21 1.29 1.53
CA ARG A 34 2.85 0.25 0.57
C ARG A 34 2.95 0.77 -0.85
N GLU A 35 2.64 2.05 -1.07
CA GLU A 35 2.73 2.76 -2.33
C GLU A 35 4.18 2.86 -2.80
N ILE A 36 5.14 2.91 -1.86
CA ILE A 36 6.57 2.85 -2.15
C ILE A 36 7.06 1.40 -2.34
N GLN A 37 6.73 0.51 -1.41
CA GLN A 37 7.16 -0.89 -1.44
C GLN A 37 6.18 -1.81 -0.70
N ASP A 38 5.53 -2.70 -1.46
CA ASP A 38 4.48 -3.59 -0.95
C ASP A 38 5.00 -4.84 -0.24
N SER A 39 6.29 -5.15 -0.36
CA SER A 39 6.86 -6.39 0.16
C SER A 39 8.36 -6.31 0.42
N TYR A 40 8.81 -6.99 1.47
CA TYR A 40 10.21 -7.08 1.86
C TYR A 40 10.64 -8.52 2.02
N ARG A 41 11.85 -8.84 1.57
CA ARG A 41 12.51 -10.12 1.81
C ARG A 41 13.65 -9.92 2.81
N VAL A 42 13.45 -10.42 4.02
CA VAL A 42 14.42 -10.36 5.11
C VAL A 42 15.07 -11.74 5.24
N ARG A 43 16.40 -11.81 5.27
CA ARG A 43 17.10 -13.09 5.44
C ARG A 43 17.58 -13.26 6.87
N VAL A 44 16.95 -14.18 7.58
CA VAL A 44 17.29 -14.50 8.97
C VAL A 44 18.34 -15.61 8.99
N GLN A 45 19.37 -15.44 9.80
CA GLN A 45 20.36 -16.47 10.10
C GLN A 45 20.24 -16.89 11.57
N ALA A 46 20.30 -18.20 11.80
CA ALA A 46 20.50 -18.78 13.12
C ALA A 46 21.86 -19.48 13.14
N ALA A 47 22.72 -19.15 14.11
CA ALA A 47 24.05 -19.76 14.25
C ALA A 47 24.30 -20.22 15.69
N ASP A 48 25.06 -21.31 15.85
CA ASP A 48 25.49 -21.76 17.17
C ASP A 48 26.68 -20.93 17.70
N GLN A 49 26.61 -20.56 18.98
CA GLN A 49 27.68 -19.86 19.68
C GLN A 49 28.54 -20.90 20.39
N THR A 50 29.29 -21.69 19.61
CA THR A 50 30.10 -22.81 20.12
C THR A 50 31.53 -22.41 20.48
N GLY A 51 31.96 -21.17 20.19
CA GLY A 51 33.33 -20.70 20.45
C GLY A 51 34.42 -21.46 19.68
N ALA A 52 34.01 -22.33 18.75
CA ALA A 52 34.87 -23.16 17.92
C ALA A 52 35.06 -22.53 16.53
N VAL A 53 36.11 -22.96 15.83
CA VAL A 53 36.51 -22.48 14.48
C VAL A 53 35.44 -22.75 13.40
N SER A 54 34.43 -23.58 13.70
CA SER A 54 33.37 -23.98 12.76
C SER A 54 32.00 -23.89 13.44
N SER A 55 31.42 -22.68 13.50
CA SER A 55 30.02 -22.52 13.89
C SER A 55 29.10 -23.03 12.78
N LEU A 56 28.07 -23.78 13.16
CA LEU A 56 27.02 -24.20 12.23
C LEU A 56 25.99 -23.07 12.11
N SER A 57 25.54 -22.80 10.89
CA SER A 57 24.49 -21.82 10.64
C SER A 57 23.49 -22.31 9.60
N THR A 58 22.29 -21.77 9.68
CA THR A 58 21.24 -21.94 8.67
C THR A 58 20.54 -20.61 8.43
N GLN A 59 19.94 -20.48 7.25
CA GLN A 59 19.28 -19.26 6.81
C GLN A 59 17.87 -19.56 6.30
N VAL A 60 16.95 -18.63 6.54
CA VAL A 60 15.58 -18.69 6.03
C VAL A 60 15.16 -17.30 5.54
N ASP A 61 14.37 -17.26 4.48
CA ASP A 61 13.75 -16.02 4.02
C ASP A 61 12.43 -15.79 4.77
N LEU A 62 12.30 -14.60 5.34
CA LEU A 62 11.08 -14.03 5.88
C LEU A 62 10.52 -13.05 4.85
N ILE A 63 9.33 -13.33 4.34
CA ILE A 63 8.60 -12.43 3.43
C ILE A 63 7.61 -11.62 4.25
N VAL A 64 7.78 -10.31 4.26
CA VAL A 64 6.88 -9.36 4.92
C VAL A 64 6.04 -8.68 3.85
N MET A 65 4.72 -8.83 3.94
CA MET A 65 3.76 -8.16 3.05
C MET A 65 3.22 -6.92 3.78
N VAL A 66 3.27 -5.76 3.13
CA VAL A 66 2.70 -4.52 3.67
C VAL A 66 1.23 -4.46 3.30
N LEU A 67 0.37 -4.27 4.30
CA LEU A 67 -1.06 -4.12 4.08
C LEU A 67 -1.39 -2.66 3.75
N ASP A 68 -2.32 -2.50 2.83
CA ASP A 68 -2.84 -1.22 2.39
C ASP A 68 -3.64 -0.53 3.51
N VAL A 69 -3.52 0.79 3.58
CA VAL A 69 -4.32 1.68 4.43
C VAL A 69 -4.93 2.76 3.54
N ASN A 70 -6.08 3.30 3.91
CA ASN A 70 -6.70 4.40 3.15
C ASN A 70 -6.05 5.72 3.54
N ASP A 71 -4.93 6.05 2.92
CA ASP A 71 -4.20 7.30 3.12
C ASP A 71 -3.94 8.09 1.84
N ASN A 72 -4.33 7.57 0.66
CA ASN A 72 -4.28 8.30 -0.60
C ASN A 72 -5.69 8.71 -1.07
N PRO A 73 -6.11 9.97 -0.84
CA PRO A 73 -7.45 10.41 -1.25
C PRO A 73 -7.59 10.40 -2.79
N PRO A 74 -8.81 10.17 -3.32
CA PRO A 74 -9.06 10.22 -4.75
C PRO A 74 -8.69 11.58 -5.37
N VAL A 75 -7.97 11.56 -6.49
CA VAL A 75 -7.56 12.75 -7.25
C VAL A 75 -8.19 12.73 -8.63
N PHE A 76 -8.87 13.83 -9.01
CA PHE A 76 -9.40 13.99 -10.36
C PHE A 76 -8.27 14.16 -11.40
N GLN A 77 -8.44 13.55 -12.56
CA GLN A 77 -7.47 13.63 -13.66
C GLN A 77 -7.32 15.05 -14.24
N LYS A 78 -8.38 15.87 -14.14
CA LYS A 78 -8.38 17.27 -14.55
C LYS A 78 -8.90 18.14 -13.42
N GLN A 79 -8.36 19.34 -13.32
CA GLN A 79 -8.85 20.37 -12.40
C GLN A 79 -10.26 20.84 -12.80
N ASP A 80 -10.49 21.03 -14.10
CA ASP A 80 -11.76 21.50 -14.63
C ASP A 80 -12.26 20.59 -15.75
N TYR A 81 -13.57 20.30 -15.74
CA TYR A 81 -14.29 19.61 -16.79
C TYR A 81 -15.34 20.56 -17.36
N ALA A 82 -15.30 20.80 -18.67
CA ALA A 82 -16.22 21.70 -19.35
C ALA A 82 -16.83 21.04 -20.58
N VAL A 83 -18.13 21.28 -20.78
CA VAL A 83 -18.89 20.84 -21.96
C VAL A 83 -19.92 21.92 -22.30
N THR A 84 -20.14 22.15 -23.59
CA THR A 84 -21.21 23.02 -24.09
C THR A 84 -22.30 22.14 -24.68
N VAL A 85 -23.55 22.41 -24.33
CA VAL A 85 -24.69 21.56 -24.67
C VAL A 85 -25.76 22.39 -25.39
N PRO A 86 -26.28 21.94 -26.55
CA PRO A 86 -27.43 22.57 -27.20
C PRO A 86 -28.69 22.52 -26.31
N GLU A 87 -29.54 23.52 -26.41
CA GLU A 87 -30.77 23.60 -25.59
C GLU A 87 -31.81 22.52 -25.93
N ASP A 88 -31.75 21.97 -27.15
CA ASP A 88 -32.66 20.97 -27.68
C ASP A 88 -32.17 19.52 -27.49
N VAL A 89 -31.08 19.33 -26.73
CA VAL A 89 -30.56 18.00 -26.42
C VAL A 89 -31.61 17.17 -25.66
N ALA A 90 -31.67 15.87 -25.95
CA ALA A 90 -32.57 14.97 -25.26
C ALA A 90 -32.15 14.73 -23.80
N VAL A 91 -33.13 14.52 -22.92
CA VAL A 91 -32.87 14.05 -21.55
C VAL A 91 -32.23 12.66 -21.59
N GLY A 92 -31.19 12.46 -20.79
CA GLY A 92 -30.44 11.20 -20.73
C GLY A 92 -29.25 11.11 -21.68
N THR A 93 -28.96 12.15 -22.46
CA THR A 93 -27.71 12.23 -23.23
C THR A 93 -26.50 12.31 -22.29
N GLU A 94 -25.51 11.43 -22.50
CA GLU A 94 -24.21 11.49 -21.79
C GLU A 94 -23.47 12.76 -22.22
N LEU A 95 -23.15 13.63 -21.26
CA LEU A 95 -22.49 14.91 -21.53
C LEU A 95 -20.97 14.81 -21.44
N LEU A 96 -20.48 14.24 -20.34
CA LEU A 96 -19.06 14.00 -20.11
C LEU A 96 -18.89 12.90 -19.07
N ARG A 97 -17.65 12.40 -18.95
CA ARG A 97 -17.23 11.52 -17.87
C ARG A 97 -16.10 12.19 -17.07
N VAL A 98 -16.26 12.23 -15.76
CA VAL A 98 -15.19 12.60 -14.83
C VAL A 98 -14.44 11.36 -14.41
N PHE A 99 -13.15 11.50 -14.13
CA PHE A 99 -12.30 10.39 -13.70
C PHE A 99 -11.45 10.85 -12.52
N ALA A 100 -11.50 10.09 -11.43
CA ALA A 100 -10.58 10.19 -10.31
C ALA A 100 -9.92 8.84 -10.05
N SER A 101 -8.74 8.88 -9.43
CA SER A 101 -7.98 7.70 -9.02
C SER A 101 -7.36 7.91 -7.64
N SER A 102 -7.28 6.85 -6.84
CA SER A 102 -6.46 6.77 -5.63
C SER A 102 -5.24 5.88 -5.92
N GLU A 103 -4.15 6.07 -5.18
CA GLU A 103 -2.97 5.20 -5.22
C GLU A 103 -3.12 3.96 -4.32
N ASP A 104 -4.14 3.94 -3.44
CA ASP A 104 -4.51 2.80 -2.60
C ASP A 104 -5.00 1.62 -3.44
N ILE A 105 -5.30 0.48 -2.81
CA ILE A 105 -5.83 -0.72 -3.50
C ILE A 105 -7.11 -1.29 -2.89
N GLY A 106 -7.84 -2.07 -3.70
CA GLY A 106 -9.04 -2.79 -3.25
C GLY A 106 -10.12 -1.85 -2.74
N ILE A 107 -10.64 -2.13 -1.53
CA ILE A 107 -11.72 -1.35 -0.92
C ILE A 107 -11.31 0.09 -0.60
N ASN A 108 -10.02 0.34 -0.35
CA ASN A 108 -9.51 1.68 -0.05
C ASN A 108 -9.44 2.55 -1.32
N ALA A 109 -9.35 1.92 -2.49
CA ALA A 109 -9.35 2.60 -3.78
C ALA A 109 -10.74 2.76 -4.41
N GLU A 110 -11.82 2.32 -3.73
CA GLU A 110 -13.18 2.48 -4.25
C GLU A 110 -13.62 3.95 -4.22
N ILE A 111 -14.06 4.46 -5.38
CA ILE A 111 -14.44 5.87 -5.56
C ILE A 111 -15.93 5.96 -5.83
N TYR A 112 -16.58 6.92 -5.16
CA TYR A 112 -17.98 7.24 -5.36
C TYR A 112 -18.16 8.71 -5.71
N TYR A 113 -18.91 8.98 -6.78
CA TYR A 113 -19.12 10.34 -7.28
C TYR A 113 -20.46 10.93 -6.82
N SER A 114 -20.49 12.25 -6.63
CA SER A 114 -21.71 13.00 -6.34
C SER A 114 -21.62 14.45 -6.82
N ILE A 115 -22.77 15.05 -7.13
CA ILE A 115 -22.89 16.48 -7.43
C ILE A 115 -23.26 17.19 -6.13
N ILE A 116 -22.38 18.07 -5.64
CA ILE A 116 -22.54 18.72 -4.32
C ILE A 116 -23.21 20.10 -4.39
N ALA A 117 -23.24 20.75 -5.55
CA ALA A 117 -23.78 22.10 -5.74
C ALA A 117 -24.11 22.38 -7.22
N GLY A 118 -24.91 23.42 -7.50
CA GLY A 118 -25.18 23.91 -8.86
C GLY A 118 -26.19 23.06 -9.65
N ASN A 119 -26.85 22.11 -8.98
CA ASN A 119 -27.85 21.20 -9.57
C ASN A 119 -29.13 21.16 -8.72
N GLU A 120 -29.52 22.30 -8.16
CA GLU A 120 -30.67 22.44 -7.24
C GLU A 120 -32.00 22.09 -7.92
N LEU A 121 -32.05 22.19 -9.25
CA LEU A 121 -33.21 21.81 -10.06
C LEU A 121 -33.19 20.34 -10.52
N GLY A 122 -32.16 19.56 -10.16
CA GLY A 122 -32.04 18.14 -10.50
C GLY A 122 -31.98 17.86 -12.01
N LYS A 123 -31.41 18.79 -12.80
CA LYS A 123 -31.31 18.66 -14.27
C LYS A 123 -30.17 17.76 -14.71
N PHE A 124 -29.17 17.57 -13.85
CA PHE A 124 -28.00 16.74 -14.11
C PHE A 124 -27.97 15.52 -13.19
N TYR A 125 -27.33 14.47 -13.66
CA TYR A 125 -27.11 13.23 -12.92
C TYR A 125 -25.66 12.79 -13.12
N ILE A 126 -25.07 12.21 -12.08
CA ILE A 126 -23.78 11.52 -12.15
C ILE A 126 -23.98 10.09 -11.69
N ASP A 127 -23.44 9.14 -12.45
CA ASP A 127 -23.38 7.76 -12.00
C ASP A 127 -22.40 7.67 -10.82
N LYS A 128 -22.85 7.05 -9.73
CA LYS A 128 -22.10 6.98 -8.48
C LYS A 128 -20.87 6.09 -8.62
N THR A 129 -20.92 5.08 -9.49
CA THR A 129 -19.90 4.00 -9.60
C THR A 129 -19.27 3.93 -10.98
N LEU A 130 -19.06 5.09 -11.62
CA LEU A 130 -18.41 5.20 -12.93
C LEU A 130 -17.18 4.30 -13.10
#